data_AF-A0AA92BN43-F1
#
_entry.id   AF-A0AA92BN43-F1
#
_cell.length_a   1.000
_cell.length_b   1.000
_cell.length_c   1.000
_cell.angle_alpha   90.00
_cell.angle_beta   90.00
_cell.angle_gamma   90.00
#
_symmetry.space_group_name_H-M   'P 1'
#
loop_
_entity.id
_entity.type
_entity.pdbx_description
1 polymer ?
#
loop_
_entity_poly.entity_id
_entity_poly.type
_entity_poly.pdbx_seq_one_letter_code
_entity_poly.pdbx_strand_id
1 'polypeptide(L)'
;MDNPLQLITDTFAPQYQVNLSIQGLDGSMMLTLSQAGQVVAKRLISSAQRSDPQRIERLVQSIQFGIAIEQGHSAMAILQAMTNGDRLPLPPPANQAAQAQARPH
;
A
#
# COMPACT_ATOMS: atom_id res chain seq x y z
N MET A 1 16.34 13.21 10.22
CA MET A 1 16.19 11.98 11.03
C MET A 1 15.00 11.24 10.45
N ASP A 2 15.25 10.56 9.35
CA ASP A 2 14.20 9.96 8.53
C ASP A 2 13.95 8.56 9.09
N ASN A 3 12.94 8.45 9.95
CA ASN A 3 12.52 7.13 10.43
C ASN A 3 11.91 6.39 9.23
N PRO A 4 12.53 5.32 8.71
CA PRO A 4 12.11 4.73 7.44
C PRO A 4 10.69 4.17 7.51
N LEU A 5 10.21 3.78 8.70
CA LEU A 5 8.81 3.38 8.92
C LEU A 5 7.81 4.53 8.66
N GLN A 6 8.22 5.79 8.79
CA GLN A 6 7.36 6.93 8.42
C GLN A 6 7.01 6.91 6.94
N LEU A 7 7.89 6.41 6.07
CA LEU A 7 7.59 6.31 4.64
C LEU A 7 6.36 5.42 4.38
N ILE A 8 6.21 4.33 5.14
CA ILE A 8 5.03 3.45 5.05
C ILE A 8 3.79 4.24 5.45
N THR A 9 3.82 4.91 6.60
CA THR A 9 2.69 5.68 7.09
C THR A 9 2.33 6.80 6.13
N ASP A 10 3.30 7.60 5.67
CA ASP A 10 3.09 8.71 4.74
C ASP A 10 2.49 8.24 3.40
N THR A 11 3.00 7.12 2.87
CA THR A 11 2.52 6.57 1.59
C THR A 11 1.09 6.03 1.69
N PHE A 12 0.73 5.35 2.79
CA PHE A 12 -0.55 4.63 2.88
C PHE A 12 -1.63 5.35 3.70
N ALA A 13 -1.29 6.19 4.68
CA ALA A 13 -2.24 6.92 5.51
C ALA A 13 -3.32 7.73 4.76
N PRO A 14 -3.06 8.36 3.59
CA PRO A 14 -4.11 9.10 2.89
C PRO A 14 -5.24 8.23 2.32
N GLN A 15 -5.02 6.92 2.12
CA GLN A 15 -6.00 6.01 1.50
C GLN A 15 -6.36 4.80 2.35
N TYR A 16 -5.48 4.42 3.27
CA TYR A 16 -5.55 3.22 4.07
C TYR A 16 -5.31 3.54 5.54
N GLN A 17 -6.01 2.83 6.41
CA GLN A 17 -5.69 2.81 7.83
C GLN A 17 -4.46 1.94 8.04
N VAL A 18 -3.39 2.56 8.52
CA VAL A 18 -2.11 1.91 8.80
C VAL A 18 -2.08 1.48 10.27
N ASN A 19 -1.93 0.19 10.52
CA ASN A 19 -1.71 -0.35 11.86
C ASN A 19 -0.36 -1.06 11.91
N LEU A 20 0.51 -0.61 12.81
CA LEU A 20 1.81 -1.21 13.09
C LEU A 20 1.80 -1.76 14.52
N SER A 21 1.87 -3.09 14.63
CA SER A 21 1.85 -3.80 15.92
C SER A 21 3.18 -4.52 16.13
N ILE A 22 3.78 -4.42 17.32
CA ILE A 22 4.99 -5.18 17.65
C ILE A 22 4.59 -6.64 17.91
N GLN A 23 5.18 -7.58 17.16
CA GLN A 23 4.77 -8.99 17.19
C GLN A 23 5.69 -9.87 18.06
N GLY A 24 6.94 -9.44 18.29
CA GLY A 24 7.93 -10.27 18.99
C GLY A 24 9.01 -9.46 19.67
N LEU A 25 9.68 -10.09 20.64
CA LEU A 25 10.80 -9.52 21.39
C LEU A 25 12.02 -9.23 20.49
N ASP A 26 12.08 -9.88 19.32
CA ASP A 26 13.08 -9.63 18.27
C ASP A 26 12.91 -8.26 17.58
N GLY A 27 11.82 -7.55 17.88
CA GLY A 27 11.53 -6.24 17.29
C GLY A 27 10.87 -6.30 15.92
N SER A 28 10.37 -7.47 15.53
CA SER A 28 9.51 -7.64 14.36
C SER A 28 8.17 -6.92 14.56
N MET A 29 7.68 -6.26 13.51
CA MET A 29 6.40 -5.56 13.49
C MET A 29 5.48 -6.17 12.45
N MET A 30 4.19 -6.23 12.75
CA MET A 30 3.15 -6.54 11.79
C MET A 30 2.54 -5.24 11.29
N LEU A 31 2.67 -5.03 9.98
CA LEU A 31 1.96 -4.00 9.25
C LEU A 31 0.64 -4.58 8.76
N THR A 32 -0.45 -3.94 9.13
CA THR A 32 -1.78 -4.21 8.60
C THR A 32 -2.29 -2.94 7.93
N LEU A 33 -2.68 -3.06 6.66
CA LEU A 33 -3.36 -2.01 5.93
C LEU A 33 -4.82 -2.41 5.76
N SER A 34 -5.71 -1.51 6.15
CA SER A 34 -7.16 -1.71 6.00
C SER A 34 -7.82 -0.53 5.30
N GLN A 35 -8.82 -0.83 4.48
CA GLN A 35 -9.66 0.15 3.79
C GLN A 35 -11.12 -0.16 4.11
N ALA A 36 -11.88 0.84 4.56
CA ALA A 36 -13.30 0.70 4.90
C ALA A 36 -13.62 -0.50 5.83
N GLY A 37 -12.70 -0.83 6.75
CA GLY A 37 -12.86 -1.95 7.71
C GLY A 37 -12.41 -3.32 7.19
N GLN A 38 -11.98 -3.43 5.92
CA GLN A 38 -11.43 -4.67 5.36
C GLN A 38 -9.91 -4.60 5.31
N VAL A 39 -9.22 -5.69 5.67
CA VAL A 39 -7.77 -5.79 5.55
C VAL A 39 -7.41 -6.04 4.09
N VAL A 40 -6.69 -5.11 3.48
CA VAL A 40 -6.26 -5.18 2.06
C VAL A 40 -4.81 -5.64 1.91
N ALA A 41 -3.99 -5.49 2.95
CA ALA A 41 -2.65 -6.06 2.97
C ALA A 41 -2.20 -6.32 4.41
N LYS A 42 -1.44 -7.40 4.61
CA LYS A 42 -0.81 -7.72 5.89
C LYS A 42 0.60 -8.23 5.66
N ARG A 43 1.59 -7.61 6.31
CA ARG A 43 3.02 -7.94 6.16
C ARG A 43 3.75 -7.94 7.48
N LEU A 44 4.51 -8.99 7.73
CA LEU A 44 5.50 -9.04 8.79
C LEU A 44 6.76 -8.30 8.31
N ILE A 45 7.25 -7.39 9.14
CA ILE A 45 8.46 -6.59 8.94
C ILE A 45 9.45 -7.01 10.02
N SER A 46 10.56 -7.60 9.64
CA SER A 46 11.63 -7.95 10.57
C SER A 46 12.38 -6.71 11.04
N SER A 47 13.01 -6.80 12.23
CA SER A 47 13.83 -5.72 12.78
C SER A 47 14.97 -5.30 11.82
N ALA A 48 15.57 -6.24 11.10
CA ALA A 48 16.58 -5.92 10.09
C ALA A 48 16.03 -5.12 8.89
N GLN A 49 14.75 -5.31 8.53
CA GLN A 49 14.13 -4.58 7.42
C GLN A 49 13.74 -3.16 7.84
N ARG A 50 13.32 -2.95 9.09
CA ARG A 50 12.92 -1.62 9.59
C ARG A 50 14.08 -0.63 9.67
N SER A 51 15.31 -1.12 9.82
CA SER A 51 16.49 -0.26 9.93
C SER A 51 17.11 0.08 8.58
N ASP A 52 16.59 -0.49 7.50
CA ASP A 52 17.13 -0.36 6.16
C ASP A 52 16.14 0.41 5.27
N PRO A 53 16.44 1.67 4.90
CA PRO A 53 15.51 2.51 4.13
C PRO A 53 15.21 1.92 2.75
N GLN A 54 16.19 1.34 2.05
CA GLN A 54 15.94 0.73 0.73
C GLN A 54 15.00 -0.46 0.81
N ARG A 55 15.12 -1.30 1.86
CA ARG A 55 14.20 -2.42 2.07
C ARG A 55 12.78 -1.93 2.36
N ILE A 56 12.63 -0.81 3.05
CA ILE A 56 11.32 -0.22 3.31
C ILE A 56 10.71 0.35 2.02
N GLU A 57 11.48 1.03 1.19
CA GLU A 57 11.01 1.48 -0.12
C GLU A 57 10.52 0.29 -0.98
N ARG A 58 11.31 -0.79 -1.03
CA ARG A 58 10.96 -2.01 -1.76
C ARG A 58 9.73 -2.71 -1.18
N LEU A 59 9.58 -2.69 0.14
CA LEU A 59 8.38 -3.19 0.82
C LEU A 59 7.14 -2.38 0.42
N VAL A 60 7.24 -1.05 0.46
CA VAL A 60 6.16 -0.13 0.07
C VAL A 60 5.73 -0.39 -1.38
N GLN A 61 6.69 -0.49 -2.31
CA GLN A 61 6.42 -0.80 -3.71
C GLN A 61 5.74 -2.18 -3.88
N SER A 62 6.22 -3.20 -3.16
CA SER A 62 5.67 -4.56 -3.23
C SER A 62 4.23 -4.61 -2.70
N ILE A 63 3.93 -3.84 -1.65
CA ILE A 63 2.58 -3.74 -1.08
C ILE A 63 1.64 -3.01 -2.04
N GLN A 64 2.06 -1.87 -2.59
CA GLN A 64 1.26 -1.15 -3.59
C GLN A 64 0.94 -2.03 -4.80
N PHE A 65 1.92 -2.79 -5.28
CA PHE A 65 1.71 -3.75 -6.35
C PHE A 65 0.69 -4.83 -5.95
N GLY A 66 0.88 -5.48 -4.80
CA GLY A 66 -0.05 -6.52 -4.32
C GLY A 66 -1.49 -6.03 -4.18
N ILE A 67 -1.68 -4.82 -3.63
CA ILE A 67 -3.00 -4.19 -3.50
C ILE A 67 -3.60 -3.92 -4.88
N ALA A 68 -2.81 -3.41 -5.83
CA ALA A 68 -3.30 -3.13 -7.17
C ALA A 68 -3.78 -4.40 -7.89
N ILE A 69 -3.05 -5.52 -7.73
CA ILE A 69 -3.48 -6.83 -8.26
C ILE A 69 -4.82 -7.25 -7.64
N GLU A 70 -4.94 -7.19 -6.31
CA GLU A 70 -6.15 -7.58 -5.57
C GLU A 70 -7.36 -6.69 -5.90
N GLN A 71 -7.15 -5.39 -6.12
CA GLN A 71 -8.22 -4.44 -6.49
C GLN A 71 -8.63 -4.49 -7.97
N GLY A 72 -8.05 -5.42 -8.75
CA GLY A 72 -8.36 -5.58 -10.17
C GLY A 72 -7.77 -4.51 -11.07
N HIS A 73 -6.84 -3.68 -10.55
CA HIS A 73 -6.02 -2.83 -11.41
C HIS A 73 -5.07 -3.74 -12.18
N SER A 74 -5.16 -3.72 -13.51
CA SER A 74 -4.34 -4.57 -14.36
C SER A 74 -2.87 -4.39 -14.00
N ALA A 75 -2.17 -5.48 -13.65
CA ALA A 75 -0.74 -5.51 -13.35
C ALA A 75 0.10 -4.70 -14.36
N MET A 76 -0.34 -4.74 -15.63
CA MET A 76 0.22 -3.99 -16.74
C MET A 76 0.13 -2.47 -16.54
N ALA A 77 -0.99 -1.92 -16.06
CA ALA A 77 -1.16 -0.49 -15.82
C ALA A 77 -0.22 0.03 -14.71
N ILE A 78 0.04 -0.78 -13.68
CA ILE A 78 1.00 -0.46 -12.62
C ILE A 78 2.43 -0.55 -13.14
N LEU A 79 2.77 -1.60 -13.90
CA LEU A 79 4.08 -1.72 -14.56
C LEU A 79 4.32 -0.57 -15.55
N GLN A 80 3.28 -0.11 -16.25
CA GLN A 80 3.32 1.04 -17.15
C GLN A 80 3.49 2.36 -16.38
N ALA A 81 2.83 2.56 -15.24
CA ALA A 81 3.03 3.74 -14.40
C ALA A 81 4.44 3.80 -13.81
N MET A 82 5.01 2.65 -13.42
CA MET A 82 6.40 2.55 -12.94
C MET A 82 7.43 2.75 -14.06
N THR A 83 7.10 2.39 -15.30
CA THR A 83 7.97 2.57 -16.48
C THR A 83 7.89 3.99 -17.06
N ASN A 84 6.74 4.67 -16.91
CA ASN A 84 6.48 5.94 -17.58
C ASN A 84 6.97 7.19 -16.83
N GLY A 85 7.55 7.06 -15.63
CA GLY A 85 8.41 8.09 -15.04
C GLY A 85 7.83 9.50 -14.83
N ASP A 86 6.52 9.71 -14.99
CA ASP A 86 5.87 11.01 -14.79
C ASP A 86 4.53 10.84 -14.07
N ARG A 87 4.27 11.76 -13.13
CA ARG A 87 3.42 11.63 -11.94
C ARG A 87 1.92 11.55 -12.25
N LEU A 88 1.45 10.46 -12.83
CA LEU A 88 0.02 10.25 -13.02
C LEU A 88 -0.62 9.63 -11.76
N PRO A 89 -1.68 10.25 -11.19
CA PRO A 89 -2.37 9.72 -10.04
C PRO A 89 -2.96 8.34 -10.35
N LEU A 90 -2.80 7.40 -9.40
CA LEU A 90 -3.33 6.05 -9.50
C LEU A 90 -4.83 6.11 -9.81
N PRO A 91 -5.33 5.31 -10.77
CA PRO A 91 -6.75 5.28 -11.08
C PRO A 91 -7.54 4.79 -9.86
N PRO A 92 -8.72 5.36 -9.57
CA PRO A 92 -9.53 4.94 -8.44
C PRO A 92 -9.91 3.46 -8.57
N PRO A 93 -10.11 2.76 -7.44
CA PRO A 93 -10.49 1.36 -7.45
C PRO A 93 -11.83 1.14 -8.15
N ALA A 94 -11.93 0.03 -8.90
CA ALA A 94 -13.07 -0.34 -9.75
C ALA A 94 -14.43 -0.34 -9.00
N ASN A 95 -14.40 -0.47 -7.67
CA ASN A 95 -15.59 -0.45 -6.83
C ASN A 95 -16.26 0.94 -6.72
N GLN A 96 -15.60 2.03 -7.16
CA GLN A 96 -16.20 3.36 -7.27
C GLN A 96 -16.77 3.64 -8.67
N ALA A 97 -16.24 3.00 -9.73
CA ALA A 97 -16.75 3.18 -11.09
C ALA A 97 -18.14 2.56 -11.27
N ALA A 98 -18.45 1.49 -10.53
CA ALA A 98 -19.75 0.83 -10.59
C ALA A 98 -20.88 1.63 -9.90
N GLN A 99 -20.57 2.50 -8.93
CA GLN A 99 -21.60 3.27 -8.20
C GLN A 99 -21.97 4.59 -8.89
N ALA A 100 -21.10 5.13 -9.76
CA ALA A 100 -21.36 6.38 -10.47
C ALA A 100 -22.31 6.23 -11.68
N GLN A 101 -22.66 5.00 -12.09
CA GLN A 101 -23.49 4.75 -13.28
C GLN A 101 -24.95 4.37 -12.97
N ALA A 102 -25.33 4.21 -11.69
CA ALA A 102 -26.67 3.82 -11.29
C ALA A 102 -27.48 5.00 -10.71
N ARG A 103 -27.75 6.02 -11.53
CA ARG A 103 -28.85 6.97 -11.30
C ARG A 103 -29.59 7.21 -12.61
N PRO A 104 -30.70 6.50 -12.89
CA PRO A 104 -31.62 6.94 -13.92
C PRO A 104 -32.48 8.09 -13.39
N HIS A 105 -32.83 8.97 -14.32
CA HIS A 105 -33.66 10.17 -14.16
C HIS A 105 -35.13 9.83 -14.44
#